data_AF-A0A627HFU6-F1
#
_entry.id   AF-A0A627HFU6-F1
#
_cell.length_a   1.000
_cell.length_b   1.000
_cell.length_c   1.000
_cell.angle_alpha   90.00
_cell.angle_beta   90.00
_cell.angle_gamma   90.00
#
_symmetry.space_group_name_H-M   'P 1'
#
loop_
_entity.id
_entity.type
_entity.pdbx_description
1 polymer ?
#
loop_
_entity_poly.entity_id
_entity_poly.type
_entity_poly.pdbx_seq_one_letter_code
_entity_poly.pdbx_strand_id
1 'polypeptide(L)'
;MNYVPGTPCAPDKQNGIWIVQAHEWGKYVGRADFEFRNGEMKMVNYQLIPVNLKKKVTWDNGKSERVLYTPEIAENPQMLSLLTPFQNKGKAQLEVKIGSVNGLLEGDRSKVRFVQTNMGRVILAAQIARTGADFGVMSGGGIRDSIEAGDITYKSVLKVQPFGNIVVYADMSGKEVVDYLTAVAQMKPDSGAYPQFANVSFVAKEGKLTDLKIKGEPVDPAKTYRMATLSFNATGGDGYPRIDNKPGYVNTGFIDAEVLKEFIQQNSPLDAAAFTPKGEVSWL
;
A
#
# COMPACT_ATOMS: atom_id res chain seq x y z
N MET A 1 17.43 -6.09 1.76
CA MET A 1 18.34 -5.96 0.60
C MET A 1 17.50 -5.65 -0.63
N ASN A 2 17.86 -4.64 -1.41
CA ASN A 2 17.18 -4.31 -2.67
C ASN A 2 17.86 -5.08 -3.82
N TYR A 3 17.30 -6.23 -4.21
CA TYR A 3 17.78 -7.00 -5.36
C TYR A 3 17.70 -6.16 -6.65
N VAL A 4 18.75 -6.20 -7.47
CA VAL A 4 18.84 -5.43 -8.73
C VAL A 4 18.50 -6.35 -9.91
N PRO A 5 17.55 -5.99 -10.79
CA PRO A 5 17.24 -6.80 -11.95
C PRO A 5 18.47 -7.08 -12.83
N GLY A 6 18.61 -8.34 -13.27
CA GLY A 6 19.70 -8.78 -14.15
C GLY A 6 20.99 -9.19 -13.42
N THR A 7 21.09 -9.00 -12.09
CA THR A 7 22.23 -9.50 -11.31
C THR A 7 22.01 -10.96 -10.87
N PRO A 8 23.06 -11.72 -10.55
CA PRO A 8 22.93 -13.08 -10.00
C PRO A 8 21.98 -13.13 -8.80
N CYS A 9 21.23 -14.23 -8.68
CA CYS A 9 20.33 -14.48 -7.56
C CYS A 9 20.69 -15.84 -6.96
N ALA A 10 21.09 -15.86 -5.69
CA ALA A 10 21.31 -17.10 -4.96
C ALA A 10 20.02 -17.46 -4.20
N PRO A 11 19.38 -18.61 -4.48
CA PRO A 11 18.21 -19.04 -3.75
C PRO A 11 18.60 -19.58 -2.37
N ASP A 12 17.64 -19.59 -1.44
CA ASP A 12 17.86 -20.16 -0.11
C ASP A 12 17.84 -21.69 -0.16
N LYS A 13 18.52 -22.35 0.77
CA LYS A 13 18.54 -23.80 0.92
C LYS A 13 18.45 -24.19 2.38
N GLN A 14 17.35 -24.82 2.77
CA GLN A 14 17.08 -25.23 4.14
C GLN A 14 16.84 -26.74 4.18
N ASN A 15 17.55 -27.44 5.06
CA ASN A 15 17.46 -28.90 5.21
C ASN A 15 17.55 -29.67 3.87
N GLY A 16 18.48 -29.27 3.01
CA GLY A 16 18.65 -29.89 1.69
C GLY A 16 17.66 -29.44 0.60
N ILE A 17 16.64 -28.66 0.94
CA ILE A 17 15.55 -28.24 0.03
C ILE A 17 15.77 -26.79 -0.40
N TRP A 18 15.68 -26.53 -1.70
CA TRP A 18 15.78 -25.18 -2.25
C TRP A 18 14.46 -24.41 -2.08
N ILE A 19 14.56 -23.15 -1.65
CA ILE A 19 13.43 -22.23 -1.48
C ILE A 19 13.64 -21.06 -2.45
N VAL A 20 12.64 -20.83 -3.30
CA VAL A 20 12.69 -19.82 -4.38
C VAL A 20 11.45 -18.95 -4.37
N GLN A 21 11.60 -17.68 -4.74
CA GLN A 21 10.48 -16.77 -4.98
C GLN A 21 10.85 -15.82 -6.13
N ALA A 22 9.98 -15.70 -7.13
CA ALA A 22 10.17 -14.83 -8.29
C ALA A 22 9.56 -13.43 -8.09
N HIS A 23 9.64 -12.92 -6.87
CA HIS A 23 9.11 -11.61 -6.47
C HIS A 23 7.57 -11.49 -6.69
N GLU A 24 7.09 -10.64 -7.61
CA GLU A 24 5.67 -10.31 -7.79
C GLU A 24 5.34 -9.85 -9.25
N TRP A 25 4.05 -9.83 -9.62
CA TRP A 25 3.48 -9.21 -10.84
C TRP A 25 4.04 -9.69 -12.18
N GLY A 26 4.65 -10.88 -12.23
CA GLY A 26 5.34 -11.33 -13.43
C GLY A 26 6.58 -10.50 -13.76
N LYS A 27 7.12 -9.73 -12.79
CA LYS A 27 8.37 -8.95 -12.96
C LYS A 27 9.55 -9.85 -13.34
N TYR A 28 9.53 -11.09 -12.87
CA TYR A 28 10.54 -12.08 -13.18
C TYR A 28 9.91 -13.43 -13.49
N VAL A 29 10.60 -14.19 -14.34
CA VAL A 29 10.46 -15.64 -14.38
C VAL A 29 11.65 -16.23 -13.63
N GLY A 30 11.39 -16.93 -12.53
CA GLY A 30 12.42 -17.70 -11.84
C GLY A 30 12.75 -18.96 -12.62
N ARG A 31 14.03 -19.17 -12.95
CA ARG A 31 14.52 -20.33 -13.69
C ARG A 31 15.52 -21.09 -12.84
N ALA A 32 15.17 -22.32 -12.48
CA ALA A 32 16.04 -23.25 -11.79
C ALA A 32 16.40 -24.41 -12.73
N ASP A 33 17.66 -24.49 -13.12
CA ASP A 33 18.18 -25.56 -13.96
C ASP A 33 18.73 -26.67 -13.05
N PHE A 34 18.25 -27.90 -13.21
CA PHE A 34 18.65 -29.07 -12.42
C PHE A 34 19.22 -30.18 -13.29
N GLU A 35 20.18 -30.92 -12.73
CA GLU A 35 20.61 -32.22 -13.21
C GLU A 35 20.07 -33.31 -12.28
N PHE A 36 19.60 -34.40 -12.87
CA PHE A 36 19.13 -35.58 -12.15
C PHE A 36 19.95 -36.81 -12.53
N ARG A 37 20.51 -37.50 -11.54
CA ARG A 37 21.23 -38.76 -11.75
C ARG A 37 21.08 -39.67 -10.54
N ASN A 38 20.70 -40.92 -10.76
CA ASN A 38 20.63 -41.97 -9.74
C ASN A 38 19.80 -41.59 -8.49
N GLY A 39 18.71 -40.84 -8.65
CA GLY A 39 17.89 -40.39 -7.52
C GLY A 39 18.35 -39.08 -6.88
N GLU A 40 19.50 -38.54 -7.27
CA GLU A 40 20.02 -37.27 -6.78
C GLU A 40 19.63 -36.11 -7.70
N MET A 41 19.04 -35.05 -7.11
CA MET A 41 18.74 -33.77 -7.77
C MET A 41 19.77 -32.72 -7.38
N LYS A 42 20.46 -32.16 -8.36
CA LYS A 42 21.44 -31.09 -8.16
C LYS A 42 21.03 -29.85 -8.94
N MET A 43 20.84 -28.73 -8.25
CA MET A 43 20.65 -27.44 -8.92
C MET A 43 21.99 -27.00 -9.52
N VAL A 44 22.00 -26.77 -10.82
CA VAL A 44 23.20 -26.34 -11.56
C VAL A 44 23.22 -24.82 -11.67
N ASN A 45 22.06 -24.19 -11.83
CA ASN A 45 21.94 -22.76 -11.96
C ASN A 45 20.59 -22.25 -11.46
N TYR A 46 20.58 -21.04 -10.93
CA TYR A 46 19.35 -20.32 -10.63
C TYR A 46 19.47 -18.85 -11.03
N GLN A 47 18.39 -18.31 -11.60
CA GLN A 47 18.32 -16.91 -11.98
C GLN A 47 16.90 -16.38 -11.94
N LEU A 48 16.78 -15.06 -11.78
CA LEU A 48 15.54 -14.32 -12.00
C LEU A 48 15.65 -13.56 -13.33
N ILE A 49 14.91 -14.01 -14.34
CA ILE A 49 14.91 -13.39 -15.67
C ILE A 49 13.97 -12.18 -15.63
N PRO A 50 14.45 -10.92 -15.78
CA PRO A 50 13.59 -9.74 -15.75
C PRO A 50 12.69 -9.69 -16.98
N VAL A 51 11.40 -9.44 -16.77
CA VAL A 51 10.44 -9.27 -17.86
C VAL A 51 10.29 -7.77 -18.14
N ASN A 52 11.08 -7.26 -19.08
CA ASN A 52 11.07 -5.86 -19.54
C ASN A 52 11.13 -4.81 -18.39
N LEU A 53 11.82 -5.13 -17.29
CA LEU A 53 11.99 -4.18 -16.18
C LEU A 53 12.84 -2.99 -16.62
N LYS A 54 12.46 -1.79 -16.18
CA LYS A 54 13.13 -0.54 -16.53
C LYS A 54 13.65 0.21 -15.30
N LYS A 55 14.88 0.69 -15.35
CA LYS A 55 15.42 1.65 -14.37
C LYS A 55 15.13 3.07 -14.82
N LYS A 56 14.85 3.94 -13.85
CA LYS A 56 14.86 5.39 -14.08
C LYS A 56 16.33 5.83 -14.11
N VAL A 57 16.74 6.46 -15.19
CA VAL A 57 18.04 7.14 -15.31
C VAL A 57 17.76 8.62 -15.38
N THR A 58 18.38 9.38 -14.49
CA THR A 58 18.38 10.85 -14.53
C THR A 58 19.71 11.27 -15.10
N TRP A 59 19.67 12.02 -16.19
CA TRP A 59 20.85 12.56 -16.86
C TRP A 59 21.27 13.88 -16.22
N ASP A 60 22.50 14.31 -16.48
CA ASP A 60 23.08 15.55 -15.92
C ASP A 60 22.28 16.81 -16.28
N ASN A 61 21.53 16.76 -17.38
CA ASN A 61 20.62 17.83 -17.81
C ASN A 61 19.27 17.86 -17.05
N GLY A 62 19.11 17.04 -16.01
CA GLY A 62 17.90 16.91 -15.21
C GLY A 62 16.77 16.10 -15.86
N LYS A 63 16.90 15.68 -17.12
CA LYS A 63 15.89 14.81 -17.76
C LYS A 63 15.99 13.40 -17.20
N SER A 64 14.84 12.76 -17.05
CA SER A 64 14.74 11.37 -16.64
C SER A 64 14.13 10.52 -17.75
N GLU A 65 14.66 9.33 -17.95
CA GLU A 65 14.04 8.32 -18.82
C GLU A 65 14.04 6.93 -18.18
N ARG A 66 13.26 6.01 -18.76
CA ARG A 66 13.14 4.63 -18.30
C ARG A 66 13.82 3.70 -19.32
N VAL A 67 15.02 3.23 -18.98
CA VAL A 67 15.78 2.29 -19.82
C VAL A 67 15.64 0.87 -19.31
N LEU A 68 15.60 -0.11 -20.21
CA LEU A 68 15.52 -1.53 -19.85
C LEU A 68 16.80 -1.98 -19.12
N TYR A 69 16.64 -2.92 -18.16
CA TYR A 69 17.78 -3.57 -17.51
C TYR A 69 18.47 -4.61 -18.41
N THR A 70 17.69 -5.27 -19.25
CA THR A 70 18.10 -6.38 -20.13
C THR A 70 17.55 -6.14 -21.54
N PRO A 71 17.98 -6.89 -22.57
CA PRO A 71 17.35 -6.81 -23.89
C PRO A 71 15.84 -6.96 -23.82
N GLU A 72 15.14 -6.28 -24.73
CA GLU A 72 13.68 -6.32 -24.81
C GLU A 72 13.18 -7.71 -25.19
N ILE A 73 12.16 -8.17 -24.46
CA ILE A 73 11.40 -9.37 -24.77
C ILE A 73 10.16 -8.93 -25.55
N ALA A 74 10.09 -9.32 -26.82
CA ALA A 74 8.94 -9.00 -27.67
C ALA A 74 7.64 -9.60 -27.11
N GLU A 75 6.55 -8.84 -27.16
CA GLU A 75 5.23 -9.33 -26.78
C GLU A 75 4.75 -10.40 -27.77
N ASN A 76 4.28 -11.55 -27.25
CA ASN A 76 3.80 -12.62 -28.11
C ASN A 76 2.49 -12.21 -28.81
N PRO A 77 2.39 -12.28 -30.16
CA PRO A 77 1.21 -11.79 -30.88
C PRO A 77 -0.08 -12.55 -30.56
N GLN A 78 -0.01 -13.86 -30.31
CA GLN A 78 -1.18 -14.65 -29.93
C GLN A 78 -1.68 -14.26 -28.53
N MET A 79 -0.76 -14.02 -27.59
CA MET A 79 -1.11 -13.51 -26.27
C MET A 79 -1.71 -12.10 -26.36
N LEU A 80 -1.16 -11.23 -27.19
CA LEU A 80 -1.71 -9.89 -27.40
C LEU A 80 -3.13 -9.98 -27.99
N SER A 81 -3.35 -10.85 -28.98
CA SER A 81 -4.68 -11.07 -29.56
C SER A 81 -5.68 -11.62 -28.53
N LEU A 82 -5.25 -12.55 -27.68
CA LEU A 82 -6.05 -13.11 -26.61
C LEU A 82 -6.44 -12.06 -25.55
N LEU A 83 -5.48 -11.23 -25.11
CA LEU A 83 -5.68 -10.29 -24.00
C LEU A 83 -6.33 -8.97 -24.42
N THR A 84 -6.19 -8.56 -25.69
CA THR A 84 -6.70 -7.28 -26.21
C THR A 84 -8.21 -7.08 -25.96
N PRO A 85 -9.10 -8.06 -26.24
CA PRO A 85 -10.53 -7.93 -25.95
C PRO A 85 -10.83 -7.69 -24.46
N PHE A 86 -10.12 -8.37 -23.56
CA PHE A 86 -10.27 -8.19 -22.12
C PHE A 86 -9.77 -6.81 -21.68
N GLN A 87 -8.64 -6.37 -22.21
CA GLN A 87 -8.10 -5.03 -21.94
C GLN A 87 -9.09 -3.95 -22.40
N ASN A 88 -9.67 -4.08 -23.59
CA ASN A 88 -10.64 -3.11 -24.11
C ASN A 88 -11.95 -3.11 -23.31
N LYS A 89 -12.47 -4.28 -22.95
CA LYS A 89 -13.65 -4.39 -22.08
C LYS A 89 -13.39 -3.77 -20.71
N GLY A 90 -12.24 -4.06 -20.11
CA GLY A 90 -11.82 -3.47 -18.84
C GLY A 90 -11.67 -1.94 -18.93
N LYS A 91 -11.06 -1.42 -19.99
CA LYS A 91 -10.99 0.03 -20.24
C LYS A 91 -12.38 0.66 -20.32
N ALA A 92 -13.27 0.12 -21.16
CA ALA A 92 -14.60 0.66 -21.36
C ALA A 92 -15.43 0.73 -20.07
N GLN A 93 -15.24 -0.23 -19.16
CA GLN A 93 -15.97 -0.28 -17.88
C GLN A 93 -15.33 0.60 -16.78
N LEU A 94 -14.02 0.83 -16.85
CA LEU A 94 -13.26 1.45 -15.76
C LEU A 94 -12.79 2.88 -16.06
N GLU A 95 -12.84 3.33 -17.32
CA GLU A 95 -12.56 4.71 -17.73
C GLU A 95 -13.76 5.66 -17.48
N VAL A 96 -14.66 5.28 -16.57
CA VAL A 96 -15.73 6.13 -16.08
C VAL A 96 -15.14 7.18 -15.15
N LYS A 97 -15.34 8.47 -15.47
CA LYS A 97 -15.03 9.59 -14.59
C LYS A 97 -15.88 9.51 -13.33
N ILE A 98 -15.23 9.49 -12.17
CA ILE A 98 -15.89 9.46 -10.86
C ILE A 98 -15.65 10.74 -10.05
N GLY A 99 -14.77 11.63 -10.52
CA GLY A 99 -14.51 12.92 -9.89
C GLY A 99 -13.31 13.61 -10.51
N SER A 100 -12.79 14.62 -9.83
CA SER A 100 -11.52 15.28 -10.18
C SER A 100 -10.78 15.76 -8.92
N VAL A 101 -9.49 16.05 -9.07
CA VAL A 101 -8.63 16.64 -8.03
C VAL A 101 -7.74 17.72 -8.63
N ASN A 102 -7.52 18.82 -7.89
CA ASN A 102 -6.75 19.98 -8.37
C ASN A 102 -5.21 19.82 -8.25
N GLY A 103 -4.72 18.69 -7.75
CA GLY A 103 -3.29 18.43 -7.50
C GLY A 103 -2.98 16.94 -7.36
N LEU A 104 -1.68 16.60 -7.33
CA LEU A 104 -1.21 15.22 -7.17
C LEU A 104 -1.63 14.65 -5.80
N LEU A 105 -2.23 13.46 -5.80
CA LEU A 105 -2.34 12.61 -4.62
C LEU A 105 -1.19 11.58 -4.65
N GLU A 106 -0.23 11.77 -3.77
CA GLU A 106 1.05 11.05 -3.73
C GLU A 106 0.89 9.66 -3.12
N GLY A 107 0.96 8.63 -3.96
CA GLY A 107 0.84 7.22 -3.60
C GLY A 107 2.09 6.40 -3.90
N ASP A 108 3.21 7.02 -4.29
CA ASP A 108 4.42 6.30 -4.66
C ASP A 108 5.00 5.53 -3.47
N ARG A 109 5.49 4.31 -3.75
CA ARG A 109 6.10 3.41 -2.76
C ARG A 109 7.21 4.10 -1.95
N SER A 110 8.01 4.95 -2.59
CA SER A 110 9.13 5.69 -1.95
C SER A 110 8.67 6.82 -1.03
N LYS A 111 7.37 7.11 -0.97
CA LYS A 111 6.76 8.13 -0.11
C LYS A 111 5.87 7.50 0.94
N VAL A 112 4.87 6.72 0.53
CA VAL A 112 3.85 6.14 1.43
C VAL A 112 4.43 5.19 2.48
N ARG A 113 5.64 4.67 2.27
CA ARG A 113 6.37 3.81 3.22
C ARG A 113 7.39 4.55 4.09
N PHE A 114 7.43 5.87 4.01
CA PHE A 114 8.45 6.70 4.65
C PHE A 114 7.86 7.89 5.39
N VAL A 115 6.85 8.53 4.80
CA VAL A 115 6.25 9.76 5.30
C VAL A 115 4.74 9.71 5.18
N GLN A 116 4.04 10.56 5.96
CA GLN A 116 2.62 10.79 5.76
C GLN A 116 2.39 11.42 4.38
N THR A 117 1.35 10.99 3.67
CA THR A 117 1.02 11.47 2.33
C THR A 117 -0.42 11.96 2.25
N ASN A 118 -0.72 12.84 1.30
CA ASN A 118 -2.09 13.27 1.06
C ASN A 118 -2.99 12.16 0.50
N MET A 119 -2.45 11.19 -0.26
CA MET A 119 -3.21 9.99 -0.65
C MET A 119 -3.64 9.18 0.58
N GLY A 120 -2.74 8.96 1.54
CA GLY A 120 -3.07 8.32 2.81
C GLY A 120 -4.19 9.05 3.57
N ARG A 121 -4.15 10.38 3.58
CA ARG A 121 -5.20 11.22 4.18
C ARG A 121 -6.55 11.09 3.46
N VAL A 122 -6.57 11.08 2.13
CA VAL A 122 -7.82 10.90 1.35
C VAL A 122 -8.44 9.52 1.60
N ILE A 123 -7.64 8.45 1.56
CA ILE A 123 -8.13 7.09 1.79
C ILE A 123 -8.71 6.95 3.21
N LEU A 124 -7.98 7.42 4.21
CA LEU A 124 -8.44 7.34 5.59
C LEU A 124 -9.64 8.26 5.85
N ALA A 125 -9.73 9.43 5.21
CA ALA A 125 -10.93 10.27 5.26
C ALA A 125 -12.15 9.56 4.70
N ALA A 126 -12.01 8.83 3.59
CA ALA A 126 -13.09 8.00 3.02
C ALA A 126 -13.55 6.90 3.98
N GLN A 127 -12.60 6.18 4.58
CA GLN A 127 -12.89 5.13 5.55
C GLN A 127 -13.55 5.70 6.83
N ILE A 128 -13.05 6.83 7.32
CA ILE A 128 -13.62 7.55 8.47
C ILE A 128 -15.06 7.99 8.18
N ALA A 129 -15.30 8.62 7.03
CA ALA A 129 -16.62 9.08 6.63
C ALA A 129 -17.63 7.93 6.52
N ARG A 130 -17.22 6.76 5.96
CA ARG A 130 -18.10 5.60 5.82
C ARG A 130 -18.43 4.92 7.15
N THR A 131 -17.51 4.92 8.10
CA THR A 131 -17.65 4.19 9.38
C THR A 131 -18.12 5.06 10.54
N GLY A 132 -18.10 6.38 10.37
CA GLY A 132 -18.31 7.34 11.45
C GLY A 132 -17.17 7.33 12.47
N ALA A 133 -15.95 6.98 12.05
CA ALA A 133 -14.81 6.89 12.95
C ALA A 133 -14.30 8.27 13.41
N ASP A 134 -13.59 8.29 14.54
CA ASP A 134 -12.91 9.49 15.02
C ASP A 134 -11.55 9.68 14.35
N PHE A 135 -10.86 8.57 14.07
CA PHE A 135 -9.54 8.52 13.45
C PHE A 135 -9.35 7.26 12.61
N GLY A 136 -8.27 7.24 11.84
CA GLY A 136 -7.98 6.11 10.95
C GLY A 136 -6.50 5.83 10.83
N VAL A 137 -6.18 4.56 10.56
CA VAL A 137 -4.82 4.10 10.32
C VAL A 137 -4.79 3.00 9.26
N MET A 138 -3.76 2.98 8.44
CA MET A 138 -3.51 1.89 7.49
C MET A 138 -2.02 1.73 7.22
N SER A 139 -1.61 0.54 6.80
CA SER A 139 -0.28 0.33 6.23
C SER A 139 -0.07 1.15 4.96
N GLY A 140 1.05 1.86 4.85
CA GLY A 140 1.49 2.51 3.62
C GLY A 140 1.69 1.53 2.48
N GLY A 141 2.01 0.26 2.79
CA GLY A 141 2.00 -0.86 1.87
C GLY A 141 0.64 -1.16 1.24
N GLY A 142 -0.46 -0.66 1.80
CA GLY A 142 -1.80 -0.74 1.23
C GLY A 142 -2.06 0.29 0.12
N ILE A 143 -1.25 1.35 0.01
CA ILE A 143 -1.36 2.38 -1.03
C ILE A 143 -0.47 2.01 -2.21
N ARG A 144 -1.06 1.84 -3.40
CA ARG A 144 -0.40 1.11 -4.50
C ARG A 144 -0.10 1.94 -5.75
N ASP A 145 -0.71 3.11 -5.90
CA ASP A 145 -0.49 4.01 -7.03
C ASP A 145 -0.80 5.45 -6.62
N SER A 146 -0.33 6.40 -7.42
CA SER A 146 -0.64 7.84 -7.30
C SER A 146 -1.86 8.21 -8.16
N ILE A 147 -2.49 9.34 -7.87
CA ILE A 147 -3.51 9.95 -8.75
C ILE A 147 -3.03 11.35 -9.13
N GLU A 148 -2.77 11.54 -10.43
CA GLU A 148 -2.38 12.83 -11.00
C GLU A 148 -3.52 13.87 -10.91
N ALA A 149 -3.16 15.14 -10.98
CA ALA A 149 -4.13 16.23 -11.06
C ALA A 149 -5.03 16.09 -12.30
N GLY A 150 -6.31 16.43 -12.15
CA GLY A 150 -7.32 16.33 -13.20
C GLY A 150 -8.40 15.30 -12.91
N ASP A 151 -8.87 14.63 -13.95
CA ASP A 151 -9.99 13.69 -13.87
C ASP A 151 -9.58 12.37 -13.20
N ILE A 152 -10.40 11.93 -12.25
CA ILE A 152 -10.25 10.65 -11.57
C ILE A 152 -11.21 9.66 -12.20
N THR A 153 -10.68 8.52 -12.63
CA THR A 153 -11.47 7.40 -13.15
C THR A 153 -11.59 6.28 -12.11
N TYR A 154 -12.57 5.40 -12.28
CA TYR A 154 -12.67 4.23 -11.41
C TYR A 154 -11.43 3.32 -11.53
N LYS A 155 -10.83 3.23 -12.72
CA LYS A 155 -9.54 2.57 -12.95
C LYS A 155 -8.43 3.15 -12.07
N SER A 156 -8.37 4.47 -11.91
CA SER A 156 -7.40 5.14 -11.04
C SER A 156 -7.57 4.67 -9.59
N VAL A 157 -8.80 4.63 -9.09
CA VAL A 157 -9.10 4.15 -7.72
C VAL A 157 -8.74 2.69 -7.52
N LEU A 158 -9.07 1.82 -8.47
CA LEU A 158 -8.73 0.39 -8.40
C LEU A 158 -7.21 0.15 -8.44
N LYS A 159 -6.45 1.01 -9.11
CA LYS A 159 -4.98 0.95 -9.06
C LYS A 159 -4.43 1.32 -7.69
N VAL A 160 -5.03 2.31 -7.02
CA VAL A 160 -4.65 2.74 -5.66
C VAL A 160 -4.99 1.67 -4.62
N GLN A 161 -6.18 1.04 -4.72
CA GLN A 161 -6.69 0.00 -3.80
C GLN A 161 -7.04 -1.31 -4.57
N PRO A 162 -6.04 -2.09 -5.02
CA PRO A 162 -6.25 -3.24 -5.91
C PRO A 162 -6.55 -4.56 -5.21
N PHE A 163 -6.45 -4.60 -3.87
CA PHE A 163 -6.47 -5.86 -3.13
C PHE A 163 -7.87 -6.29 -2.66
N GLY A 164 -8.85 -5.40 -2.74
CA GLY A 164 -10.19 -5.68 -2.27
C GLY A 164 -10.25 -5.93 -0.76
N ASN A 165 -9.46 -5.18 0.02
CA ASN A 165 -9.58 -5.27 1.48
C ASN A 165 -10.96 -4.77 1.91
N ILE A 166 -11.39 -5.19 3.09
CA ILE A 166 -12.65 -4.73 3.66
C ILE A 166 -12.38 -3.62 4.66
N VAL A 167 -13.14 -2.53 4.59
CA VAL A 167 -13.09 -1.46 5.60
C VAL A 167 -13.75 -1.96 6.87
N VAL A 168 -13.06 -1.78 7.99
CA VAL A 168 -13.51 -2.22 9.32
C VAL A 168 -13.33 -1.10 10.32
N TYR A 169 -14.03 -1.19 11.44
CA TYR A 169 -13.77 -0.29 12.57
C TYR A 169 -13.74 -1.05 13.89
N ALA A 170 -13.15 -0.43 14.91
CA ALA A 170 -13.27 -0.87 16.28
C ALA A 170 -13.57 0.32 17.20
N ASP A 171 -14.58 0.16 18.05
CA ASP A 171 -14.80 1.03 19.20
C ASP A 171 -13.88 0.58 20.34
N MET A 172 -13.04 1.50 20.81
CA MET A 172 -11.99 1.23 21.82
C MET A 172 -12.01 2.31 22.89
N SER A 173 -11.66 1.95 24.12
CA SER A 173 -11.39 2.94 25.18
C SER A 173 -10.16 3.79 24.83
N GLY A 174 -10.07 5.02 25.36
CA GLY A 174 -8.91 5.87 25.17
C GLY A 174 -7.61 5.21 25.64
N LYS A 175 -7.67 4.38 26.68
CA LYS A 175 -6.53 3.54 27.10
C LYS A 175 -6.08 2.57 25.99
N GLU A 176 -7.01 1.85 25.38
CA GLU A 176 -6.70 0.94 24.27
C GLU A 176 -6.19 1.71 23.04
N VAL A 177 -6.70 2.92 22.77
CA VAL A 177 -6.19 3.80 21.71
C VAL A 177 -4.72 4.16 21.95
N VAL A 178 -4.35 4.56 23.17
CA VAL A 178 -2.96 4.87 23.54
C VAL A 178 -2.07 3.64 23.33
N ASP A 179 -2.48 2.48 23.84
CA ASP A 179 -1.72 1.24 23.76
C ASP A 179 -1.54 0.80 22.28
N TYR A 180 -2.61 0.87 21.49
CA TYR A 180 -2.61 0.50 20.07
C TYR A 180 -1.72 1.43 19.23
N LEU A 181 -1.89 2.76 19.36
CA LEU A 181 -1.11 3.73 18.59
C LEU A 181 0.37 3.70 18.99
N THR A 182 0.68 3.45 20.27
CA THR A 182 2.07 3.29 20.73
C THR A 182 2.75 2.11 20.05
N ALA A 183 2.05 0.98 19.90
CA ALA A 183 2.56 -0.19 19.19
C ALA A 183 2.71 0.07 17.68
N VAL A 184 1.69 0.66 17.04
CA VAL A 184 1.73 0.98 15.60
C VAL A 184 2.81 1.99 15.26
N ALA A 185 3.08 2.96 16.14
CA ALA A 185 4.15 3.94 15.93
C ALA A 185 5.57 3.32 15.97
N GLN A 186 5.73 2.05 16.35
CA GLN A 186 7.01 1.34 16.28
C GLN A 186 7.34 0.83 14.87
N MET A 187 6.36 0.84 13.96
CA MET A 187 6.56 0.40 12.57
C MET A 187 7.46 1.39 11.83
N LYS A 188 8.64 0.90 11.41
CA LYS A 188 9.70 1.74 10.85
C LYS A 188 9.42 2.15 9.39
N PRO A 189 9.91 3.34 8.96
CA PRO A 189 10.05 3.70 7.55
C PRO A 189 10.79 2.63 6.73
N ASP A 190 10.69 2.71 5.41
CA ASP A 190 11.22 1.71 4.45
C ASP A 190 10.56 0.32 4.58
N SER A 191 9.33 0.27 5.09
CA SER A 191 8.56 -0.96 5.22
C SER A 191 7.12 -0.78 4.72
N GLY A 192 6.49 -1.87 4.29
CA GLY A 192 5.05 -1.85 3.99
C GLY A 192 4.20 -1.51 5.22
N ALA A 193 4.70 -1.87 6.41
CA ALA A 193 4.04 -1.66 7.69
C ALA A 193 3.99 -0.19 8.14
N TYR A 194 4.82 0.70 7.57
CA TYR A 194 4.85 2.12 7.93
C TYR A 194 3.43 2.71 7.92
N PRO A 195 2.96 3.30 9.04
CA PRO A 195 1.57 3.67 9.20
C PRO A 195 1.27 5.02 8.55
N GLN A 196 0.17 5.09 7.81
CA GLN A 196 -0.50 6.34 7.46
C GLN A 196 -1.58 6.60 8.51
N PHE A 197 -1.70 7.85 8.97
CA PHE A 197 -2.66 8.27 9.98
C PHE A 197 -3.55 9.41 9.50
N ALA A 198 -4.79 9.44 10.00
CA ALA A 198 -5.70 10.58 9.88
C ALA A 198 -6.33 10.89 11.24
N ASN A 199 -6.48 12.18 11.54
CA ASN A 199 -6.97 12.71 12.82
C ASN A 199 -6.16 12.31 14.06
N VAL A 200 -4.89 11.93 13.89
CA VAL A 200 -3.95 11.61 14.99
C VAL A 200 -2.81 12.63 14.97
N SER A 201 -2.40 13.12 16.14
CA SER A 201 -1.14 13.85 16.29
C SER A 201 -0.36 13.38 17.51
N PHE A 202 0.96 13.32 17.41
CA PHE A 202 1.88 12.98 18.51
C PHE A 202 3.33 13.31 18.16
N VAL A 203 4.19 13.27 19.19
CA VAL A 203 5.64 13.14 19.05
C VAL A 203 6.05 11.78 19.62
N ALA A 204 6.64 10.93 18.78
CA ALA A 204 7.16 9.63 19.19
C ALA A 204 8.63 9.76 19.59
N LYS A 205 8.96 9.37 20.82
CA LYS A 205 10.34 9.40 21.36
C LYS A 205 10.57 8.18 22.24
N GLU A 206 11.67 7.47 22.01
CA GLU A 206 12.09 6.31 22.82
C GLU A 206 10.97 5.26 23.01
N GLY A 207 10.18 5.02 21.96
CA GLY A 207 9.08 4.05 21.99
C GLY A 207 7.81 4.52 22.70
N LYS A 208 7.72 5.80 23.12
CA LYS A 208 6.55 6.40 23.75
C LYS A 208 5.96 7.50 22.88
N LEU A 209 4.65 7.73 23.02
CA LEU A 209 3.94 8.84 22.39
C LEU A 209 3.71 9.96 23.42
N THR A 210 4.14 11.17 23.11
CA THR A 210 3.85 12.38 23.88
C THR A 210 2.93 13.31 23.09
N ASP A 211 2.09 14.09 23.80
CA ASP A 211 1.07 14.97 23.20
C ASP A 211 0.14 14.23 22.22
N LEU A 212 -0.24 12.98 22.56
CA LEU A 212 -1.16 12.20 21.75
C LEU A 212 -2.56 12.82 21.77
N LYS A 213 -3.04 13.19 20.60
CA LYS A 213 -4.37 13.77 20.40
C LYS A 213 -5.13 13.06 19.28
N ILE A 214 -6.45 13.03 19.42
CA ILE A 214 -7.40 12.59 18.39
C ILE A 214 -8.28 13.79 18.03
N LYS A 215 -8.31 14.17 16.75
CA LYS A 215 -9.00 15.38 16.26
C LYS A 215 -8.56 16.66 17.00
N GLY A 216 -7.29 16.74 17.39
CA GLY A 216 -6.72 17.90 18.10
C GLY A 216 -6.95 17.91 19.62
N GLU A 217 -7.77 17.00 20.15
CA GLU A 217 -8.05 16.91 21.59
C GLU A 217 -7.20 15.82 22.26
N PRO A 218 -6.66 16.06 23.48
CA PRO A 218 -5.97 15.03 24.24
C PRO A 218 -6.83 13.76 24.40
N VAL A 219 -6.19 12.59 24.35
CA VAL A 219 -6.90 11.33 24.57
C VAL A 219 -7.34 11.22 26.02
N ASP A 220 -8.65 11.11 26.24
CA ASP A 220 -9.24 10.78 27.53
C ASP A 220 -9.31 9.25 27.67
N PRO A 221 -8.60 8.64 28.64
CA PRO A 221 -8.58 7.19 28.82
C PRO A 221 -9.96 6.55 29.03
N ALA A 222 -10.94 7.29 29.55
CA ALA A 222 -12.28 6.81 29.84
C ALA A 222 -13.26 6.98 28.67
N LYS A 223 -12.91 7.80 27.68
CA LYS A 223 -13.77 8.03 26.49
C LYS A 223 -13.64 6.88 25.50
N THR A 224 -14.73 6.58 24.79
CA THR A 224 -14.71 5.65 23.65
C THR A 224 -14.37 6.39 22.37
N TYR A 225 -13.50 5.79 21.55
CA TYR A 225 -13.11 6.29 20.25
C TYR A 225 -13.30 5.20 19.21
N ARG A 226 -13.81 5.58 18.04
CA ARG A 226 -13.92 4.68 16.90
C ARG A 226 -12.72 4.85 15.98
N MET A 227 -12.03 3.75 15.66
CA MET A 227 -10.93 3.72 14.71
C MET A 227 -11.34 3.00 13.43
N ALA A 228 -11.12 3.62 12.26
CA ALA A 228 -11.23 2.95 10.96
C ALA A 228 -9.89 2.37 10.51
N THR A 229 -9.92 1.17 9.91
CA THR A 229 -8.76 0.56 9.24
C THR A 229 -9.23 -0.48 8.21
N LEU A 230 -8.32 -1.29 7.70
CA LEU A 230 -8.62 -2.41 6.80
C LEU A 230 -8.59 -3.74 7.54
N SER A 231 -9.37 -4.70 7.05
CA SER A 231 -9.43 -6.08 7.56
C SER A 231 -8.05 -6.70 7.70
N PHE A 232 -7.16 -6.46 6.73
CA PHE A 232 -5.75 -6.89 6.76
C PHE A 232 -5.04 -6.45 8.05
N ASN A 233 -5.04 -5.15 8.37
CA ASN A 233 -4.40 -4.61 9.56
C ASN A 233 -5.10 -5.11 10.83
N ALA A 234 -6.44 -5.12 10.82
CA ALA A 234 -7.23 -5.51 11.98
C ALA A 234 -6.99 -6.96 12.44
N THR A 235 -6.67 -7.86 11.50
CA THR A 235 -6.35 -9.27 11.78
C THR A 235 -4.85 -9.53 12.00
N GLY A 236 -4.03 -8.48 12.10
CA GLY A 236 -2.61 -8.58 12.41
C GLY A 236 -1.65 -8.54 11.23
N GLY A 237 -2.15 -8.20 10.03
CA GLY A 237 -1.32 -7.92 8.86
C GLY A 237 -0.26 -6.86 9.17
N ASP A 238 0.93 -7.02 8.57
CA ASP A 238 2.11 -6.19 8.83
C ASP A 238 2.55 -6.11 10.32
N GLY A 239 2.07 -7.03 11.16
CA GLY A 239 2.37 -7.04 12.59
C GLY A 239 1.56 -6.03 13.41
N TYR A 240 0.48 -5.47 12.86
CA TYR A 240 -0.41 -4.58 13.59
C TYR A 240 -1.07 -5.33 14.77
N PRO A 241 -1.37 -4.66 15.90
CA PRO A 241 -2.10 -5.31 16.99
C PRO A 241 -3.47 -5.79 16.53
N ARG A 242 -3.84 -7.03 16.86
CA ARG A 242 -5.15 -7.59 16.49
C ARG A 242 -6.28 -6.90 17.24
N ILE A 243 -7.25 -6.41 16.47
CA ILE A 243 -8.51 -5.82 16.97
C ILE A 243 -9.73 -6.65 16.58
N ASP A 244 -9.60 -7.61 15.67
CA ASP A 244 -10.69 -8.49 15.22
C ASP A 244 -11.30 -9.37 16.32
N ASN A 245 -10.58 -9.51 17.44
CA ASN A 245 -11.03 -10.23 18.63
C ASN A 245 -11.59 -9.32 19.74
N LYS A 246 -11.71 -8.01 19.50
CA LYS A 246 -12.22 -7.05 20.48
C LYS A 246 -13.75 -6.93 20.38
N PRO A 247 -14.45 -6.71 21.50
CA PRO A 247 -15.92 -6.66 21.50
C PRO A 247 -16.49 -5.50 20.66
N GLY A 248 -15.76 -4.39 20.53
CA GLY A 248 -16.16 -3.23 19.72
C GLY A 248 -15.82 -3.34 18.23
N TYR A 249 -15.31 -4.48 17.76
CA TYR A 249 -14.92 -4.67 16.36
C TYR A 249 -16.12 -4.93 15.46
N VAL A 250 -16.15 -4.26 14.32
CA VAL A 250 -17.14 -4.46 13.27
C VAL A 250 -16.47 -4.53 11.91
N ASN A 251 -16.70 -5.64 11.21
CA ASN A 251 -16.41 -5.76 9.80
C ASN A 251 -17.62 -5.26 8.99
N THR A 252 -17.43 -4.20 8.20
CA THR A 252 -18.56 -3.55 7.50
C THR A 252 -18.99 -4.28 6.22
N GLY A 253 -18.14 -5.14 5.67
CA GLY A 253 -18.32 -5.74 4.35
C GLY A 253 -18.03 -4.82 3.16
N PHE A 254 -17.77 -3.52 3.39
CA PHE A 254 -17.47 -2.57 2.29
C PHE A 254 -16.04 -2.71 1.78
N ILE A 255 -15.89 -2.76 0.46
CA ILE A 255 -14.60 -2.90 -0.21
C ILE A 255 -13.86 -1.54 -0.21
N ASP A 256 -12.56 -1.57 0.07
CA ASP A 256 -11.66 -0.40 0.12
C ASP A 256 -11.78 0.53 -1.10
N ALA A 257 -11.70 -0.02 -2.31
CA ALA A 257 -11.84 0.73 -3.56
C ALA A 257 -13.25 1.32 -3.76
N GLU A 258 -14.29 0.64 -3.27
CA GLU A 258 -15.68 1.10 -3.34
C GLU A 258 -15.87 2.33 -2.44
N VAL A 259 -15.42 2.23 -1.18
CA VAL A 259 -15.47 3.33 -0.21
C VAL A 259 -14.70 4.55 -0.71
N LEU A 260 -13.51 4.36 -1.28
CA LEU A 260 -12.73 5.46 -1.86
C LEU A 260 -13.45 6.09 -3.06
N LYS A 261 -14.01 5.28 -3.96
CA LYS A 261 -14.76 5.74 -5.14
C LYS A 261 -15.94 6.63 -4.72
N GLU A 262 -16.75 6.17 -3.78
CA GLU A 262 -17.92 6.93 -3.32
C GLU A 262 -17.54 8.22 -2.61
N PHE A 263 -16.50 8.20 -1.77
CA PHE A 263 -16.01 9.42 -1.14
C PHE A 263 -15.55 10.45 -2.17
N ILE A 264 -14.81 10.04 -3.20
CA ILE A 264 -14.39 10.93 -4.29
C ILE A 264 -15.62 11.49 -5.03
N GLN A 265 -16.62 10.66 -5.34
CA GLN A 265 -17.85 11.10 -6.02
C GLN A 265 -18.61 12.16 -5.22
N GLN A 266 -18.70 11.99 -3.90
CA GLN A 266 -19.44 12.89 -3.01
C GLN A 266 -18.69 14.19 -2.71
N ASN A 267 -17.35 14.20 -2.83
CA ASN A 267 -16.50 15.33 -2.46
C ASN A 267 -15.77 15.96 -3.66
N SER A 268 -16.11 15.57 -4.89
CA SER A 268 -15.51 16.11 -6.11
C SER A 268 -16.02 17.54 -6.39
N PRO A 269 -15.17 18.48 -6.84
CA PRO A 269 -13.72 18.34 -7.03
C PRO A 269 -12.97 18.33 -5.69
N LEU A 270 -11.99 17.42 -5.54
CA LEU A 270 -11.12 17.38 -4.38
C LEU A 270 -10.08 18.50 -4.43
N ASP A 271 -9.87 19.15 -3.30
CA ASP A 271 -8.70 20.00 -3.06
C ASP A 271 -7.56 19.18 -2.44
N ALA A 272 -6.52 18.87 -3.22
CA ALA A 272 -5.38 18.09 -2.76
C ALA A 272 -4.67 18.76 -1.56
N ALA A 273 -4.69 20.09 -1.47
CA ALA A 273 -4.06 20.84 -0.40
C ALA A 273 -4.76 20.63 0.96
N ALA A 274 -6.07 20.38 0.96
CA ALA A 274 -6.84 20.09 2.16
C ALA A 274 -6.39 18.78 2.85
N PHE A 275 -5.78 17.87 2.09
CA PHE A 275 -5.29 16.58 2.57
C PHE A 275 -3.79 16.56 2.83
N THR A 276 -3.08 17.69 2.70
CA THR A 276 -1.63 17.76 2.92
C THR A 276 -1.29 17.56 4.40
N PRO A 277 -0.46 16.56 4.76
CA PRO A 277 0.07 16.41 6.11
C PRO A 277 0.94 17.61 6.53
N LYS A 278 0.80 18.07 7.78
CA LYS A 278 1.48 19.25 8.34
C LYS A 278 2.43 18.91 9.49
N GLY A 279 2.87 17.65 9.58
CA GLY A 279 3.75 17.19 10.65
C GLY A 279 3.03 16.88 11.96
N GLU A 280 1.73 16.53 11.88
CA GLU A 280 0.91 16.19 13.05
C GLU A 280 1.49 14.97 13.81
N VAL A 281 2.12 14.04 13.09
CA VAL A 281 2.86 12.91 13.67
C VAL A 281 4.34 13.02 13.32
N SER A 282 5.20 12.79 14.31
CA SER A 282 6.66 12.87 14.13
C SER A 282 7.39 11.84 14.99
N TRP A 283 8.59 11.45 14.55
CA TRP A 283 9.50 10.57 15.26
C TRP A 283 10.82 11.32 15.49
N LEU A 284 11.26 11.37 16.75
CA LEU A 284 12.52 12.01 17.19
C LEU A 284 13.55 10.97 17.62
#